data_AF-A0A9D8BM68-F1
#
_entry.id   AF-A0A9D8BM68-F1
#
_cell.length_a   1.000
_cell.length_b   1.000
_cell.length_c   1.000
_cell.angle_alpha   90.00
_cell.angle_beta   90.00
_cell.angle_gamma   90.00
#
_symmetry.space_group_name_H-M   'P 1'
#
loop_
_entity.id
_entity.type
_entity.pdbx_description
1 polymer ?
#
loop_
_entity_poly.entity_id
_entity_poly.type
_entity_poly.pdbx_seq_one_letter_code
_entity_poly.pdbx_strand_id
1 'polypeptide(L)' 'MKADARTVLTGAHFLSGNEACCEGALAAGCRFVAGYPITPSTDIVERIAERFPLIGGIFIQMEDEIASSIAIQGAVWG' A
#
# COMPACT_ATOMS: atom_id res chain seq x y z
N MET A 1 10.98 7.52 14.25
CA MET A 1 10.71 7.63 12.79
C MET A 1 10.21 9.04 12.53
N LYS A 2 10.86 9.84 11.66
CA LYS A 2 10.30 11.14 11.25
C LYS A 2 9.35 10.88 10.08
N ALA A 3 8.13 11.41 10.14
CA ALA A 3 7.17 11.29 9.07
C ALA A 3 7.74 11.93 7.79
N ASP A 4 7.71 11.20 6.68
CA ASP A 4 8.05 11.73 5.36
C ASP A 4 6.86 12.54 4.85
N ALA A 5 7.06 13.82 4.52
CA ALA A 5 5.97 14.67 4.04
C ALA A 5 5.33 14.13 2.76
N ARG A 6 6.04 13.32 1.97
CA ARG A 6 5.52 12.69 0.75
C ARG A 6 4.54 11.54 1.03
N THR A 7 4.53 10.99 2.24
CA THR A 7 3.65 9.87 2.60
C THR A 7 2.36 10.27 3.27
N VAL A 8 2.18 11.55 3.58
CA VAL A 8 1.01 12.04 4.33
C VAL A 8 0.27 13.07 3.48
N LEU A 9 -0.96 12.75 3.08
CA LEU A 9 -1.86 13.72 2.48
C LEU A 9 -2.41 14.64 3.57
N THR A 10 -1.89 15.87 3.64
CA THR A 10 -2.33 16.88 4.61
C THR A 10 -3.55 17.64 4.11
N GLY A 11 -4.45 18.07 5.01
CA GLY A 11 -5.65 18.85 4.68
C GLY A 11 -6.93 18.01 4.68
N ALA A 12 -8.00 18.56 4.12
CA ALA A 12 -9.28 17.85 3.96
C ALA A 12 -9.33 17.15 2.60
N HIS A 13 -9.59 15.84 2.61
CA HIS A 13 -9.66 15.00 1.43
C HIS A 13 -10.98 14.23 1.42
N PHE A 14 -11.59 14.06 0.26
CA PHE A 14 -12.74 13.17 0.07
C PHE A 14 -12.23 11.84 -0.48
N LEU A 15 -12.24 10.81 0.38
CA LEU A 15 -11.68 9.49 0.08
C LEU A 15 -12.71 8.41 0.36
N SER A 16 -12.67 7.34 -0.43
CA SER A 16 -13.29 6.07 -0.06
C SER A 16 -12.56 5.41 1.13
N GLY A 17 -13.18 4.41 1.74
CA GLY A 17 -12.54 3.64 2.81
C GLY A 17 -11.28 2.90 2.37
N ASN A 18 -11.28 2.35 1.15
CA ASN A 18 -10.13 1.65 0.57
C ASN A 18 -8.94 2.59 0.39
N GLU A 19 -9.17 3.78 -0.18
CA GLU A 19 -8.13 4.79 -0.34
C GLU A 19 -7.62 5.28 1.03
N ALA A 20 -8.51 5.52 1.99
CA ALA A 20 -8.10 5.94 3.33
C ALA A 20 -7.23 4.90 4.04
N CYS A 21 -7.53 3.60 3.88
CA CYS A 21 -6.69 2.51 4.39
C CYS A 21 -5.29 2.53 3.77
N CYS A 22 -5.23 2.70 2.45
CA CYS A 22 -4.01 2.82 1.70
C CYS A 22 -3.14 3.99 2.18
N GLU A 23 -3.72 5.19 2.26
CA GLU A 23 -3.04 6.39 2.77
C GLU A 23 -2.56 6.25 4.20
N GLY A 24 -3.33 5.58 5.06
CA GLY A 24 -2.92 5.26 6.43
C GLY A 24 -1.67 4.38 6.47
N ALA A 25 -1.60 3.34 5.64
CA ALA A 25 -0.43 2.48 5.53
C ALA A 25 0.80 3.25 5.06
N LEU A 26 0.65 4.12 4.06
CA LEU A 26 1.73 4.98 3.56
C LEU A 26 2.24 5.92 4.66
N ALA A 27 1.31 6.60 5.35
CA ALA A 27 1.60 7.52 6.45
C ALA A 27 2.32 6.82 7.61
N ALA A 28 2.00 5.55 7.88
CA ALA A 28 2.67 4.71 8.87
C ALA A 28 4.08 4.24 8.43
N GLY A 29 4.47 4.50 7.18
CA GLY A 29 5.78 4.15 6.65
C GLY A 29 5.83 2.81 5.90
N CYS A 30 4.69 2.24 5.51
CA CYS A 30 4.66 1.06 4.65
C CYS A 30 5.41 1.34 3.33
N ARG A 31 6.27 0.41 2.93
CA ARG A 31 7.06 0.47 1.68
C ARG A 31 7.04 -0.83 0.88
N PHE A 32 6.28 -1.82 1.33
CA PHE A 32 6.13 -3.08 0.63
C PHE A 32 4.68 -3.55 0.74
N VAL A 33 4.08 -3.89 -0.39
CA VAL A 33 2.77 -4.53 -0.48
C VAL A 33 2.83 -5.58 -1.57
N ALA A 34 2.30 -6.75 -1.28
CA ALA A 34 1.99 -7.77 -2.28
C ALA A 34 0.49 -8.05 -2.24
N GLY A 35 -0.13 -8.27 -3.39
CA GLY A 35 -1.57 -8.50 -3.43
C GLY A 35 -2.04 -9.15 -4.72
N TYR A 36 -3.20 -9.80 -4.62
CA TYR A 36 -3.95 -10.34 -5.74
C TYR A 36 -5.24 -9.53 -5.91
N PRO A 37 -5.54 -8.99 -7.11
CA PRO A 37 -6.74 -8.21 -7.34
C PRO A 37 -8.01 -9.03 -7.11
N ILE A 38 -8.82 -8.63 -6.13
CA ILE A 38 -10.13 -9.21 -5.84
C ILE A 38 -11.10 -8.13 -5.38
N THR A 39 -12.29 -8.11 -5.96
CA THR A 39 -13.36 -7.18 -5.58
C THR A 39 -13.89 -7.54 -4.18
N PRO A 40 -14.08 -6.58 -3.26
CA PRO A 40 -14.02 -5.12 -3.42
C PRO A 40 -12.68 -4.46 -3.00
N SER A 41 -11.61 -5.24 -2.80
CA SER A 41 -10.31 -4.73 -2.33
C SER A 41 -9.36 -4.27 -3.45
N THR A 42 -9.70 -4.44 -4.72
CA THR A 42 -8.86 -4.06 -5.87
C THR A 42 -8.41 -2.59 -5.80
N ASP A 43 -9.29 -1.67 -5.41
CA ASP A 43 -8.98 -0.24 -5.32
C ASP A 43 -7.81 0.06 -4.34
N ILE A 44 -7.59 -0.82 -3.34
CA ILE A 44 -6.47 -0.67 -2.40
C ILE A 44 -5.15 -0.86 -3.15
N VAL A 45 -5.02 -1.97 -3.89
CA VAL A 45 -3.78 -2.30 -4.60
C VAL A 45 -3.53 -1.37 -5.79
N GLU A 46 -4.60 -0.86 -6.43
CA GLU A 46 -4.49 0.19 -7.44
C GLU A 46 -3.96 1.49 -6.84
N ARG A 47 -4.52 1.96 -5.72
CA ARG A 47 -4.03 3.16 -5.03
C ARG A 47 -2.58 2.99 -4.55
N ILE A 48 -2.21 1.80 -4.06
CA ILE A 48 -0.82 1.49 -3.70
C ILE A 48 0.10 1.62 -4.93
N ALA A 49 -0.28 1.03 -6.06
CA ALA A 49 0.50 1.06 -7.30
C ALA A 49 0.69 2.47 -7.84
N GLU A 50 -0.31 3.36 -7.70
CA GLU A 50 -0.19 4.78 -8.04
C GLU A 50 0.80 5.52 -7.13
N ARG A 51 0.77 5.23 -5.82
CA ARG A 51 1.48 6.03 -4.83
C ARG A 51 2.91 5.59 -4.59
N PHE A 52 3.19 4.30 -4.64
CA PHE A 52 4.50 3.74 -4.33
C PHE A 52 5.66 4.29 -5.18
N PRO A 53 5.50 4.56 -6.50
CA PRO A 53 6.52 5.22 -7.31
C PRO A 53 6.94 6.60 -6.78
N LEU A 54 6.07 7.30 -6.06
CA LEU A 54 6.33 8.65 -5.54
C LEU A 54 7.11 8.65 -4.21
N ILE A 55 7.10 7.52 -3.50
CA ILE A 55 7.63 7.40 -2.14
C ILE A 55 8.68 6.29 -1.98
N GLY A 56 9.06 5.64 -3.09
CA GLY A 56 10.05 4.57 -3.13
C GLY A 56 9.57 3.25 -2.51
N GLY A 57 8.29 2.93 -2.66
CA GLY A 57 7.72 1.64 -2.25
C GLY A 57 7.78 0.60 -3.36
N ILE A 58 7.60 -0.67 -2.99
CA ILE A 58 7.52 -1.81 -3.91
C ILE A 58 6.13 -2.43 -3.80
N PHE A 59 5.42 -2.48 -4.92
CA PHE A 59 4.18 -3.22 -5.07
C PHE A 59 4.41 -4.40 -6.00
N ILE A 60 3.94 -5.59 -5.61
CA ILE A 60 3.99 -6.78 -6.45
C ILE A 60 2.58 -7.37 -6.56
N GLN A 61 2.09 -7.45 -7.80
CA GLN A 61 0.91 -8.25 -8.08
C GLN A 61 1.30 -9.73 -8.09
N MET A 62 0.68 -10.50 -7.21
CA MET A 62 0.94 -11.93 -7.10
C MET A 62 -0.12 -12.72 -7.87
N GLU A 63 0.07 -14.03 -7.95
CA GLU A 63 -0.83 -14.98 -8.60
C GLU A 63 -2.05 -15.34 -7.75
N ASP A 64 -1.91 -15.31 -6.42
CA ASP A 64 -2.98 -15.62 -5.46
C ASP A 64 -2.74 -14.95 -4.09
N GLU A 65 -3.70 -15.10 -3.19
CA GLU A 65 -3.66 -14.51 -1.84
C GLU A 65 -2.61 -15.18 -0.93
N ILE A 66 -2.27 -16.45 -1.16
CA ILE A 66 -1.30 -17.19 -0.34
C ILE A 66 0.12 -16.70 -0.66
N ALA A 67 0.46 -16.60 -1.94
CA ALA A 67 1.71 -16.04 -2.43
C ALA A 67 1.87 -14.58 -1.99
N SER A 68 0.79 -13.79 -2.04
CA SER A 68 0.75 -12.42 -1.48
C SER A 68 1.12 -12.41 0.01
N SER A 69 0.50 -13.28 0.81
CA SER A 69 0.77 -13.36 2.25
C SER A 69 2.23 -13.75 2.52
N ILE A 70 2.75 -14.79 1.86
CA ILE A 70 4.12 -15.26 2.05
C ILE A 70 5.14 -14.19 1.64
N ALA A 71 4.91 -13.47 0.54
CA ALA A 71 5.78 -12.37 0.09
C ALA A 71 5.84 -11.24 1.14
N ILE A 72 4.69 -10.86 1.72
CA ILE A 72 4.63 -9.87 2.82
C ILE A 72 5.44 -10.35 4.02
N GLN A 73 5.27 -11.61 4.43
CA GLN A 73 6.01 -12.15 5.57
C GLN A 73 7.52 -12.16 5.32
N GLY A 74 7.96 -12.47 4.10
CA GLY A 74 9.37 -12.40 3.73
C GLY A 74 9.93 -10.97 3.79
N ALA A 75 9.16 -9.97 3.34
CA ALA A 75 9.57 -8.57 3.35
C ALA A 75 9.83 -8.00 4.75
N VAL A 76 9.24 -8.58 5.81
CA VAL A 76 9.48 -8.16 7.20
C VAL A 76 10.93 -8.44 7.65
N TRP A 77 11.61 -9.41 7.05
CA TRP A 77 12.95 -9.85 7.44
C TRP A 77 14.10 -9.20 6.65
N GLY A 78 13.79 -8.37 5.65
CA GLY A 78 14.78 -7.67 4.82
C GLY A 78 14.99 -6.23 5.25
#